data_AF-A0A2K0WG30-F1
#
_entry.id   AF-A0A2K0WG30-F1
#
_cell.length_a   1.000
_cell.length_b   1.000
_cell.length_c   1.000
_cell.angle_alpha   90.00
_cell.angle_beta   90.00
_cell.angle_gamma   90.00
#
_symmetry.space_group_name_H-M   'P 1'
#
loop_
_entity.id
_entity.type
_entity.pdbx_description
1 polymer ?
#
loop_
_entity_poly.entity_id
_entity_poly.type
_entity_poly.pdbx_seq_one_letter_code
_entity_poly.pdbx_strand_id
1 'polypeptide(L)'
;METIGAGASTLAFVLLALKSAKIINESLSSIKDAPNIVFELSKDLASLQSVLGRISGSSLQHAPTSTIESLNDILQACTTELSSIECRLAKFSTTSGSSRSNRVYKGVLAYVKKEDLENARSRIRDKSTQINLYLSLLQAQSLLQVSSRIDTHATATASILEQILGEVSKLHTRLDQDAGVSEVEQLPATAGDDSIDSAMAGRLGAMALCSELESSISRLSTLIDHDGLTLDADDAEQIIDDLRRFVVIAKERSIEKSRIISNSTTYSTVTEDDTRALGRDLKLIEGLILSAPIIAINQSGNFVIHYWL
;
A
#
# COMPACT_ATOMS: atom_id res chain seq x y z
N MET A 1 -11.58 -26.27 0.49
CA MET A 1 -10.72 -26.10 1.68
C MET A 1 -9.24 -26.31 1.31
N GLU A 2 -8.72 -25.78 0.19
CA GLU A 2 -7.37 -26.16 -0.30
C GLU A 2 -6.50 -24.98 -0.77
N THR A 3 -6.98 -23.73 -0.71
CA THR A 3 -6.23 -22.55 -1.19
C THR A 3 -5.02 -22.21 -0.32
N ILE A 4 -5.06 -22.55 0.98
CA ILE A 4 -3.94 -22.33 1.91
C ILE A 4 -2.78 -23.29 1.60
N GLY A 5 -3.08 -24.54 1.22
CA GLY A 5 -2.06 -25.54 0.88
C GLY A 5 -1.34 -25.20 -0.42
N ALA A 6 -2.10 -24.84 -1.46
CA ALA A 6 -1.54 -24.48 -2.76
C ALA A 6 -0.65 -23.22 -2.68
N GLY A 7 -1.08 -22.19 -1.94
CA GLY A 7 -0.29 -20.97 -1.74
C GLY A 7 1.04 -21.20 -1.01
N ALA A 8 1.07 -22.08 -0.01
CA ALA A 8 2.30 -22.43 0.71
C ALA A 8 3.32 -23.14 -0.19
N SER A 9 2.86 -24.05 -1.06
CA SER A 9 3.72 -24.70 -2.06
C SER A 9 4.31 -23.72 -3.06
N THR A 10 3.49 -22.81 -3.59
CA THR A 10 3.95 -21.75 -4.52
C THR A 10 5.06 -20.91 -3.90
N LEU A 11 4.87 -20.45 -2.66
CA LEU A 11 5.87 -19.64 -1.96
C LEU A 11 7.17 -20.42 -1.73
N ALA A 12 7.08 -21.71 -1.37
CA ALA A 12 8.26 -22.56 -1.18
C ALA A 12 9.10 -22.67 -2.47
N PHE A 13 8.47 -22.90 -3.62
CA PHE A 13 9.20 -22.95 -4.89
C PHE A 13 9.76 -21.59 -5.30
N VAL A 14 9.03 -20.49 -5.08
CA VAL A 14 9.55 -19.14 -5.33
C VAL A 14 10.81 -18.87 -4.52
N LEU A 15 10.80 -19.17 -3.22
CA LEU A 15 11.95 -18.98 -2.35
C LEU A 15 13.13 -19.87 -2.75
N LEU A 16 12.86 -21.12 -3.12
CA LEU A 16 13.90 -22.05 -3.55
C LEU A 16 14.52 -21.61 -4.90
N ALA A 17 13.70 -21.18 -5.85
CA ALA A 17 14.16 -20.62 -7.12
C ALA A 17 14.98 -19.33 -6.90
N LEU A 18 14.51 -18.40 -6.05
CA LEU A 18 15.24 -17.18 -5.69
C LEU A 18 16.61 -17.50 -5.08
N LYS A 19 16.67 -18.47 -4.16
CA LYS A 19 17.90 -18.92 -3.55
C LYS A 19 18.88 -19.47 -4.59
N SER A 20 18.44 -20.39 -5.45
CA SER A 20 19.30 -20.99 -6.47
C SER A 20 19.78 -19.95 -7.49
N ALA A 21 18.90 -19.05 -7.93
CA ALA A 21 19.26 -17.93 -8.79
C ALA A 21 20.32 -17.02 -8.13
N LYS A 22 20.23 -16.78 -6.82
CA LYS A 22 21.23 -15.97 -6.10
C LYS A 22 22.60 -16.66 -6.07
N ILE A 23 22.63 -17.97 -5.76
CA ILE A 23 23.87 -18.77 -5.74
C ILE A 23 24.54 -18.78 -7.12
N ILE A 24 23.76 -18.96 -8.19
CA ILE A 24 24.27 -18.90 -9.56
C ILE A 24 24.85 -17.51 -9.84
N ASN A 25 24.15 -16.42 -9.49
CA ASN A 25 24.64 -15.07 -9.76
C ASN A 25 25.93 -14.74 -8.99
N GLU A 26 26.04 -15.17 -7.73
CA GLU A 26 27.27 -15.04 -6.93
C GLU A 26 28.43 -15.81 -7.58
N SER A 27 28.15 -17.04 -8.05
CA SER A 27 29.15 -17.87 -8.75
C SER A 27 29.61 -17.21 -10.05
N LEU A 28 28.70 -16.68 -10.86
CA LEU A 28 29.02 -15.99 -12.11
C LEU A 28 29.78 -14.67 -11.86
N SER A 29 29.42 -13.93 -10.81
CA SER A 29 30.05 -12.65 -10.44
C SER A 29 31.49 -12.81 -9.94
N SER A 30 31.86 -14.00 -9.43
CA SER A 30 33.24 -14.29 -9.01
C SER A 30 34.23 -14.41 -10.18
N ILE A 31 33.73 -14.44 -11.43
CA ILE A 31 34.53 -14.62 -12.65
C ILE A 31 35.09 -13.27 -13.11
N LYS A 32 36.38 -13.04 -12.86
CA LYS A 32 37.07 -11.76 -13.15
C LYS A 32 37.14 -11.39 -14.65
N ASP A 33 37.31 -12.38 -15.55
CA ASP A 33 37.40 -12.21 -17.01
C ASP A 33 36.23 -12.93 -17.71
N ALA A 34 34.99 -12.61 -17.32
CA ALA A 34 33.81 -13.31 -17.83
C ALA A 34 33.52 -12.98 -19.31
N PRO A 35 33.20 -13.98 -20.16
CA PRO A 35 32.77 -13.72 -21.52
C PRO A 35 31.38 -13.05 -21.52
N ASN A 36 31.05 -12.31 -22.60
CA ASN A 36 29.79 -11.55 -22.68
C ASN A 36 28.54 -12.41 -22.40
N ILE A 37 28.54 -13.68 -22.80
CA ILE A 37 27.44 -14.61 -22.55
C ILE A 37 27.15 -14.84 -21.06
N VAL A 38 28.16 -14.73 -20.19
CA VAL A 38 28.00 -14.84 -18.73
C VAL A 38 27.36 -13.59 -18.15
N PHE A 39 27.78 -12.40 -18.61
CA PHE A 39 27.16 -11.13 -18.21
C PHE A 39 25.68 -11.09 -18.59
N GLU A 40 25.39 -11.49 -19.82
CA GLU A 40 24.05 -11.60 -20.37
C GLU A 40 23.18 -12.63 -19.62
N LEU A 41 23.75 -13.76 -19.19
CA LEU A 41 23.09 -14.74 -18.34
C LEU A 41 22.78 -14.15 -16.94
N SER A 42 23.71 -13.42 -16.34
CA SER A 42 23.47 -12.72 -15.06
C SER A 42 22.33 -11.69 -15.17
N LYS A 43 22.24 -10.96 -16.29
CA LYS A 43 21.13 -10.03 -16.55
C LYS A 43 19.79 -10.75 -16.63
N ASP A 44 19.73 -11.86 -17.37
CA ASP A 44 18.50 -12.65 -17.49
C ASP A 44 18.09 -13.27 -16.14
N LEU A 45 19.07 -13.65 -15.33
CA LEU A 45 18.86 -14.17 -13.98
C LEU A 45 18.36 -13.09 -13.01
N ALA A 46 18.88 -11.86 -13.11
CA ALA A 46 18.37 -10.72 -12.35
C ALA A 46 16.92 -10.39 -12.74
N SER A 47 16.60 -10.46 -14.04
CA SER A 47 15.22 -10.35 -14.52
C SER A 47 14.34 -11.44 -13.90
N LEU A 48 14.78 -12.70 -13.92
CA LEU A 48 14.04 -13.81 -13.30
C LEU A 48 13.82 -13.58 -11.79
N GLN A 49 14.84 -13.12 -11.07
CA GLN A 49 14.73 -12.79 -9.64
C GLN A 49 13.71 -11.69 -9.37
N SER A 50 13.69 -10.64 -10.19
CA SER A 50 12.69 -9.57 -10.09
C SER A 50 11.27 -10.13 -10.24
N VAL A 51 11.05 -10.97 -11.25
CA VAL A 51 9.75 -11.59 -11.51
C VAL A 51 9.32 -12.52 -10.37
N LEU A 52 10.23 -13.37 -9.89
CA LEU A 52 9.98 -14.26 -8.76
C LEU A 52 9.66 -13.47 -7.47
N GLY A 53 10.39 -12.37 -7.22
CA GLY A 53 10.14 -11.48 -6.09
C GLY A 53 8.75 -10.85 -6.15
N ARG A 54 8.29 -10.44 -7.34
CA ARG A 54 6.93 -9.92 -7.54
C ARG A 54 5.87 -10.99 -7.27
N ILE A 55 6.10 -12.24 -7.65
CA ILE A 55 5.18 -13.34 -7.32
C ILE A 55 5.08 -13.55 -5.80
N SER A 56 6.21 -13.47 -5.09
CA SER A 56 6.21 -13.60 -3.63
C SER A 56 5.36 -12.53 -2.92
N GLY A 57 5.22 -11.34 -3.52
CA GLY A 57 4.43 -10.25 -2.98
C GLY A 57 2.96 -10.24 -3.44
N SER A 58 2.59 -11.03 -4.45
CA SER A 58 1.21 -11.07 -4.95
C SER A 58 0.29 -11.95 -4.11
N SER A 59 -0.93 -11.46 -3.86
CA SER A 59 -1.97 -12.23 -3.17
C SER A 59 -2.56 -13.29 -4.10
N LEU A 60 -2.44 -14.56 -3.71
CA LEU A 60 -3.03 -15.71 -4.42
C LEU A 60 -4.44 -16.05 -3.93
N GLN A 61 -4.97 -15.32 -2.94
CA GLN A 61 -6.21 -15.67 -2.24
C GLN A 61 -7.44 -15.82 -3.15
N HIS A 62 -7.43 -15.11 -4.28
CA HIS A 62 -8.57 -15.00 -5.18
C HIS A 62 -8.30 -15.61 -6.57
N ALA A 63 -7.14 -16.21 -6.76
CA ALA A 63 -6.78 -16.83 -8.02
C ALA A 63 -7.50 -18.19 -8.18
N PRO A 64 -7.92 -18.56 -9.41
CA PRO A 64 -8.47 -19.88 -9.68
C PRO A 64 -7.46 -20.98 -9.32
N THR A 65 -7.92 -22.07 -8.69
CA THR A 65 -7.06 -23.20 -8.28
C THR A 65 -6.22 -23.73 -9.45
N SER A 66 -6.79 -23.86 -10.64
CA SER A 66 -6.09 -24.32 -11.84
C SER A 66 -4.95 -23.39 -12.27
N THR A 67 -5.09 -22.08 -12.05
CA THR A 67 -4.03 -21.09 -12.31
C THR A 67 -2.91 -21.23 -11.29
N ILE A 68 -3.25 -21.46 -10.01
CA ILE A 68 -2.27 -21.68 -8.94
C ILE A 68 -1.49 -22.97 -9.20
N GLU A 69 -2.17 -24.06 -9.56
CA GLU A 69 -1.54 -25.35 -9.91
C GLU A 69 -0.59 -25.21 -11.10
N SER A 70 -1.04 -24.58 -12.19
CA SER A 70 -0.19 -24.38 -13.38
C SER A 70 1.02 -23.48 -13.09
N LEU A 71 0.85 -22.46 -12.24
CA LEU A 71 1.96 -21.63 -11.77
C LEU A 71 2.94 -22.45 -10.92
N ASN A 72 2.42 -23.33 -10.06
CA ASN A 72 3.20 -24.20 -9.21
C ASN A 72 4.09 -25.14 -10.06
N ASP A 73 3.52 -25.77 -11.09
CA ASP A 73 4.26 -26.62 -12.02
C ASP A 73 5.39 -25.86 -12.73
N ILE A 74 5.14 -24.62 -13.14
CA ILE A 74 6.14 -23.77 -13.80
C ILE A 74 7.24 -23.37 -12.83
N LEU A 75 6.91 -23.04 -11.58
CA LEU A 75 7.88 -22.69 -10.54
C LEU A 75 8.72 -23.89 -10.12
N GLN A 76 8.12 -25.07 -10.01
CA GLN A 76 8.85 -26.31 -9.76
C GLN A 76 9.80 -26.65 -10.92
N ALA A 77 9.33 -26.51 -12.16
CA ALA A 77 10.17 -26.68 -13.34
C ALA A 77 11.34 -25.67 -13.30
N CYS A 78 11.06 -24.39 -13.08
CA CYS A 78 12.07 -23.33 -12.96
C CYS A 78 13.12 -23.67 -11.87
N THR A 79 12.68 -24.10 -10.70
CA THR A 79 13.56 -24.52 -9.60
C THR A 79 14.47 -25.68 -10.01
N THR A 80 13.93 -26.65 -10.74
CA THR A 80 14.69 -27.79 -11.25
C THR A 80 15.73 -27.34 -12.28
N GLU A 81 15.38 -26.40 -13.16
CA GLU A 81 16.31 -25.84 -14.14
C GLU A 81 17.46 -25.08 -13.47
N LEU A 82 17.13 -24.22 -12.51
CA LEU A 82 18.13 -23.47 -11.73
C LEU A 82 19.03 -24.42 -10.95
N SER A 83 18.48 -25.42 -10.27
CA SER A 83 19.28 -26.43 -9.55
C SER A 83 20.22 -27.20 -10.48
N SER A 84 19.79 -27.50 -11.71
CA SER A 84 20.63 -28.12 -12.73
C SER A 84 21.79 -27.20 -13.14
N ILE A 85 21.51 -25.92 -13.36
CA ILE A 85 22.53 -24.91 -13.67
C ILE A 85 23.51 -24.75 -12.51
N GLU A 86 23.01 -24.63 -11.29
CA GLU A 86 23.81 -24.55 -10.05
C GLU A 86 24.74 -25.75 -9.89
N CYS A 87 24.23 -26.97 -10.02
CA CYS A 87 25.03 -28.20 -9.93
C CYS A 87 26.11 -28.26 -11.02
N ARG A 88 25.81 -27.79 -12.23
CA ARG A 88 26.81 -27.67 -13.31
C ARG A 88 27.88 -26.64 -12.94
N LEU A 89 27.51 -25.47 -12.44
CA LEU A 89 28.47 -24.46 -11.98
C LEU A 89 29.36 -24.96 -10.84
N ALA A 90 28.79 -25.64 -9.85
CA ALA A 90 29.51 -26.14 -8.68
C ALA A 90 30.63 -27.12 -9.04
N LYS A 91 30.43 -27.97 -10.06
CA LYS A 91 31.47 -28.88 -10.59
C LYS A 91 32.72 -28.15 -11.09
N PHE A 92 32.58 -26.89 -11.52
CA PHE A 92 33.69 -26.09 -12.01
C PHE A 92 34.42 -25.35 -10.88
N SER A 93 33.75 -25.03 -9.78
CA SER A 93 34.33 -24.32 -8.63
C SER A 93 35.22 -25.19 -7.73
N THR A 94 34.98 -26.50 -7.64
CA THR A 94 35.72 -27.42 -6.74
C THR A 94 37.10 -27.85 -7.25
N THR A 95 37.45 -27.53 -8.50
CA THR A 95 38.78 -27.83 -9.08
C THR A 95 39.76 -26.66 -8.86
N SER A 96 39.74 -26.04 -7.67
CA SER A 96 40.56 -24.88 -7.32
C SER A 96 41.60 -25.24 -6.27
N GLY A 97 42.66 -25.91 -6.72
CA GLY A 97 43.81 -26.30 -5.90
C GLY A 97 45.08 -26.33 -6.74
N SER A 98 45.55 -25.17 -7.21
CA SER A 98 46.94 -24.85 -7.60
C SER A 98 46.97 -23.74 -8.65
N SER A 99 48.02 -22.94 -8.71
CA SER A 99 48.22 -21.81 -9.62
C SER A 99 48.15 -22.15 -11.13
N ARG A 100 48.05 -23.44 -11.50
CA ARG A 100 47.83 -23.94 -12.87
C ARG A 100 46.33 -24.12 -13.19
N SER A 101 45.48 -24.18 -12.16
CA SER A 101 44.01 -24.23 -12.20
C SER A 101 43.42 -23.00 -12.88
N ASN A 102 43.97 -21.79 -12.71
CA ASN A 102 43.39 -20.59 -13.32
C ASN A 102 43.42 -20.61 -14.86
N ARG A 103 44.40 -21.30 -15.47
CA ARG A 103 44.52 -21.44 -16.93
C ARG A 103 43.63 -22.57 -17.48
N VAL A 104 43.45 -23.64 -16.70
CA VAL A 104 42.50 -24.73 -17.01
C VAL A 104 41.06 -24.29 -16.76
N TYR A 105 40.79 -23.47 -15.74
CA TYR A 105 39.54 -22.79 -15.46
C TYR A 105 39.17 -21.84 -16.60
N LYS A 106 40.13 -21.09 -17.17
CA LYS A 106 39.92 -20.33 -18.41
C LYS A 106 39.61 -21.23 -19.63
N GLY A 107 40.24 -22.40 -19.75
CA GLY A 107 39.97 -23.36 -20.83
C GLY A 107 38.63 -24.09 -20.69
N VAL A 108 38.25 -24.42 -19.45
CA VAL A 108 36.96 -25.01 -19.09
C VAL A 108 35.85 -23.96 -19.20
N LEU A 109 36.07 -22.69 -18.84
CA LEU A 109 35.14 -21.58 -19.06
C LEU A 109 35.01 -21.19 -20.54
N ALA A 110 36.09 -21.32 -21.32
CA ALA A 110 36.06 -21.14 -22.78
C ALA A 110 35.35 -22.28 -23.51
N TYR A 111 35.20 -23.45 -22.87
CA TYR A 111 34.56 -24.65 -23.43
C TYR A 111 33.36 -25.18 -22.63
N VAL A 112 32.89 -24.50 -21.57
CA VAL A 112 31.48 -24.55 -21.18
C VAL A 112 30.81 -24.06 -22.43
N LYS A 113 30.34 -25.01 -23.25
CA LYS A 113 30.07 -24.76 -24.66
C LYS A 113 29.22 -23.51 -24.68
N LYS A 114 29.63 -22.51 -25.46
CA LYS A 114 28.82 -21.30 -25.62
C LYS A 114 27.33 -21.67 -25.80
N GLU A 115 27.07 -22.76 -26.51
CA GLU A 115 25.80 -23.48 -26.62
C GLU A 115 25.14 -23.88 -25.28
N ASP A 116 25.86 -24.44 -24.31
CA ASP A 116 25.34 -24.77 -22.99
C ASP A 116 24.88 -23.54 -22.20
N LEU A 117 25.64 -22.45 -22.27
CA LEU A 117 25.27 -21.18 -21.64
C LEU A 117 24.11 -20.52 -22.38
N GLU A 118 24.11 -20.54 -23.71
CA GLU A 118 23.00 -20.08 -24.55
C GLU A 118 21.72 -20.88 -24.29
N ASN A 119 21.82 -22.20 -24.12
CA ASN A 119 20.71 -23.06 -23.75
C ASN A 119 20.19 -22.74 -22.35
N ALA A 120 21.08 -22.59 -21.37
CA ALA A 120 20.69 -22.16 -20.01
C ALA A 120 19.98 -20.79 -20.04
N ARG A 121 20.50 -19.88 -20.86
CA ARG A 121 19.98 -18.54 -21.06
C ARG A 121 18.59 -18.57 -21.70
N SER A 122 18.39 -19.34 -22.76
CA SER A 122 17.07 -19.52 -23.39
C SER A 122 16.07 -20.05 -22.38
N ARG A 123 16.43 -21.11 -21.65
CA ARG A 123 15.58 -21.73 -20.63
C ARG A 123 15.18 -20.75 -19.52
N ILE A 124 16.12 -19.96 -19.01
CA ILE A 124 15.85 -18.92 -18.00
C ILE A 124 14.89 -17.86 -18.54
N ARG A 125 15.08 -17.38 -19.78
CA ARG A 125 14.16 -16.43 -20.40
C ARG A 125 12.78 -17.03 -20.61
N ASP A 126 12.70 -18.26 -21.07
CA ASP A 126 11.43 -18.97 -21.29
C ASP A 126 10.66 -19.13 -19.97
N LYS A 127 11.36 -19.45 -18.87
CA LYS A 127 10.74 -19.46 -17.54
C LYS A 127 10.36 -18.06 -17.07
N SER A 128 11.21 -17.06 -17.27
CA SER A 128 10.90 -15.68 -16.88
C SER A 128 9.67 -15.14 -17.62
N THR A 129 9.53 -15.42 -18.91
CA THR A 129 8.36 -15.01 -19.71
C THR A 129 7.10 -15.77 -19.30
N GLN A 130 7.18 -17.09 -19.10
CA GLN A 130 6.05 -17.88 -18.58
C GLN A 130 5.59 -17.35 -17.22
N ILE A 131 6.50 -17.18 -16.27
CA ILE A 131 6.18 -16.70 -14.93
C ILE A 131 5.59 -15.28 -14.97
N ASN A 132 6.13 -14.40 -15.82
CA ASN A 132 5.58 -13.06 -16.02
C ASN A 132 4.16 -13.09 -16.58
N LEU A 133 3.84 -14.00 -17.51
CA LEU A 133 2.50 -14.13 -18.06
C LEU A 133 1.49 -14.51 -16.97
N TYR A 134 1.85 -15.45 -16.10
CA TYR A 134 1.03 -15.82 -14.94
C TYR A 134 0.88 -14.66 -13.96
N LEU A 135 1.95 -13.91 -13.70
CA LEU A 135 1.87 -12.73 -12.85
C LEU A 135 0.90 -11.68 -13.43
N SER A 136 0.98 -11.39 -14.73
CA SER A 136 0.04 -10.48 -15.41
C SER A 136 -1.40 -10.99 -15.34
N LEU A 137 -1.61 -12.31 -15.49
CA LEU A 137 -2.93 -12.92 -15.36
C LEU A 137 -3.49 -12.76 -13.94
N LEU A 138 -2.69 -13.01 -12.91
CA LEU A 138 -3.07 -12.83 -11.51
C LEU A 138 -3.41 -11.36 -11.20
N GLN A 139 -2.63 -10.43 -11.72
CA GLN A 139 -2.88 -8.99 -11.59
C GLN A 139 -4.19 -8.58 -12.27
N ALA A 140 -4.46 -9.07 -13.49
CA ALA A 140 -5.70 -8.81 -14.20
C ALA A 140 -6.93 -9.37 -13.47
N GLN A 141 -6.82 -10.57 -12.91
CA GLN A 141 -7.89 -11.18 -12.10
C GLN A 141 -8.17 -10.38 -10.83
N SER A 142 -7.13 -9.92 -10.14
CA SER A 142 -7.30 -9.06 -8.97
C SER A 142 -7.98 -7.74 -9.33
N LEU A 143 -7.63 -7.15 -10.48
CA LEU A 143 -8.24 -5.90 -10.95
C LEU A 143 -9.74 -6.08 -11.23
N LEU A 144 -10.13 -7.17 -11.91
CA LEU A 144 -11.53 -7.49 -12.19
C LEU A 144 -12.35 -7.62 -10.91
N GLN A 145 -11.79 -8.23 -9.86
CA GLN A 145 -12.49 -8.34 -8.58
C GLN A 145 -12.64 -7.00 -7.85
N VAL A 146 -11.61 -6.16 -7.87
CA VAL A 146 -11.70 -4.81 -7.30
C VAL A 146 -12.79 -4.03 -8.04
N SER A 147 -12.84 -4.10 -9.37
CA SER A 147 -13.89 -3.49 -10.18
C SER A 147 -15.29 -3.98 -9.77
N SER A 148 -15.49 -5.29 -9.66
CA SER A 148 -16.78 -5.87 -9.24
C SER A 148 -17.21 -5.42 -7.84
N ARG A 149 -16.25 -5.29 -6.90
CA ARG A 149 -16.53 -4.75 -5.57
C ARG A 149 -16.94 -3.28 -5.64
N ILE A 150 -16.26 -2.49 -6.48
CA ILE A 150 -16.61 -1.08 -6.71
C ILE A 150 -18.04 -0.98 -7.27
N ASP A 151 -18.41 -1.78 -8.27
CA ASP A 151 -19.76 -1.79 -8.85
C ASP A 151 -20.83 -2.13 -7.79
N THR A 152 -20.53 -3.10 -6.93
CA THR A 152 -21.41 -3.49 -5.83
C THR A 152 -21.58 -2.36 -4.81
N HIS A 153 -20.47 -1.71 -4.43
CA HIS A 153 -20.49 -0.56 -3.52
C HIS A 153 -21.20 0.66 -4.13
N ALA A 154 -21.00 0.93 -5.43
CA ALA A 154 -21.67 1.98 -6.15
C ALA A 154 -23.19 1.76 -6.17
N THR A 155 -23.62 0.53 -6.44
CA THR A 155 -25.05 0.14 -6.43
C THR A 155 -25.65 0.30 -5.03
N ALA A 156 -24.95 -0.15 -3.98
CA ALA A 156 -25.40 0.02 -2.60
C ALA A 156 -25.51 1.51 -2.21
N THR A 157 -24.54 2.32 -2.63
CA THR A 157 -24.54 3.77 -2.37
C THR A 157 -25.69 4.46 -3.09
N ALA A 158 -25.95 4.11 -4.36
CA ALA A 158 -27.09 4.63 -5.10
C ALA A 158 -28.42 4.30 -4.41
N SER A 159 -28.58 3.06 -3.92
CA SER A 159 -29.78 2.66 -3.18
C SER A 159 -29.96 3.45 -1.87
N ILE A 160 -28.88 3.70 -1.12
CA ILE A 160 -28.94 4.54 0.09
C ILE A 160 -29.33 5.97 -0.25
N LEU A 161 -28.77 6.54 -1.32
CA LEU A 161 -29.10 7.89 -1.78
C LEU A 161 -30.58 7.99 -2.18
N GLU A 162 -31.13 7.00 -2.88
CA GLU A 162 -32.56 6.94 -3.19
C GLU A 162 -33.43 6.89 -1.93
N GLN A 163 -33.01 6.12 -0.91
CA GLN A 163 -33.72 6.04 0.36
C GLN A 163 -33.70 7.39 1.10
N ILE A 164 -32.56 8.07 1.15
CA ILE A 164 -32.43 9.41 1.76
C ILE A 164 -33.33 10.40 1.02
N LEU A 165 -33.31 10.40 -0.32
CA LEU A 165 -34.14 11.27 -1.14
C LEU A 165 -35.64 11.04 -0.87
N GLY A 166 -36.05 9.77 -0.72
CA GLY A 166 -37.42 9.39 -0.36
C GLY A 166 -37.83 9.89 1.03
N GLU A 167 -37.00 9.70 2.05
CA GLU A 167 -37.28 10.17 3.41
C GLU A 167 -37.30 11.70 3.50
N VAL A 168 -36.41 12.41 2.79
CA VAL A 168 -36.44 13.87 2.69
C VAL A 168 -37.75 14.35 2.05
N SER A 169 -38.19 13.69 0.97
CA SER A 169 -39.47 14.01 0.31
C SER A 169 -40.67 13.82 1.26
N LYS A 170 -40.64 12.78 2.08
CA LYS A 170 -41.67 12.49 3.09
C LYS A 170 -41.66 13.48 4.26
N LEU A 171 -40.48 13.95 4.68
CA LEU A 171 -40.37 15.01 5.67
C LEU A 171 -40.93 16.33 5.14
N HIS A 172 -40.67 16.64 3.87
CA HIS A 172 -41.17 17.85 3.23
C HIS A 172 -42.71 17.89 3.18
N THR A 173 -43.35 16.79 2.78
CA THR A 173 -44.83 16.70 2.75
C THR A 173 -45.46 16.80 4.13
N ARG A 174 -44.79 16.28 5.18
CA ARG A 174 -45.24 16.46 6.57
C ARG A 174 -45.17 17.90 7.02
N LEU A 175 -44.11 18.63 6.64
CA LEU A 175 -43.95 20.03 6.99
C LEU A 175 -45.04 20.91 6.33
N ASP A 176 -45.35 20.64 5.05
CA ASP A 176 -46.41 21.34 4.32
C ASP A 176 -47.81 21.07 4.90
N GLN A 177 -48.05 19.87 5.43
CA GLN A 177 -49.32 19.53 6.09
C GLN A 177 -49.49 20.24 7.44
N ASP A 178 -48.41 20.45 8.19
CA ASP A 178 -48.44 21.12 9.51
C ASP A 178 -48.64 22.64 9.38
N ALA A 179 -48.16 23.25 8.28
CA ALA A 179 -48.41 24.65 7.94
C ALA A 179 -49.88 24.95 7.58
N GLY A 180 -50.67 23.92 7.25
CA GLY A 180 -52.09 24.06 6.89
C GLY A 180 -53.09 24.11 8.06
N VAL A 181 -52.64 23.99 9.32
CA VAL A 181 -53.52 23.87 10.50
C VAL A 181 -53.28 24.98 11.55
N SER A 182 -52.95 26.20 11.13
CA SER A 182 -52.91 27.36 12.04
C SER A 182 -53.86 28.47 11.58
N GLU A 183 -55.14 28.34 11.95
CA GLU A 183 -56.02 29.48 12.18
C GLU A 183 -56.17 29.70 13.69
N VAL A 184 -55.54 30.79 14.15
CA VAL A 184 -55.95 31.70 15.25
C VAL A 184 -56.23 31.08 16.63
N GLU A 185 -55.31 31.26 17.58
CA GLU A 185 -55.61 31.97 18.84
C GLU A 185 -54.34 32.39 19.61
N GLN A 186 -54.51 33.41 20.45
CA GLN A 186 -53.53 34.40 20.91
C GLN A 186 -52.50 33.94 21.96
N LEU A 187 -51.37 34.67 21.99
CA LEU A 187 -50.29 34.70 22.98
C LEU A 187 -50.78 34.81 24.45
N PRO A 188 -49.93 34.42 25.43
CA PRO A 188 -49.18 35.46 26.14
C PRO A 188 -47.69 35.16 26.30
N ALA A 189 -46.94 36.26 26.26
CA ALA A 189 -45.50 36.36 26.42
C ALA A 189 -45.01 35.73 27.75
N THR A 190 -43.99 34.88 27.66
CA THR A 190 -43.07 34.61 28.78
C THR A 190 -41.65 34.50 28.24
N ALA A 191 -40.76 35.23 28.91
CA ALA A 191 -39.34 35.37 28.61
C ALA A 191 -38.60 34.03 28.63
N GLY A 192 -37.70 33.84 27.67
CA GLY A 192 -36.85 32.65 27.54
C GLY A 192 -35.87 32.80 26.38
N ASP A 193 -35.22 33.95 26.29
CA ASP A 193 -34.26 34.32 25.25
C ASP A 193 -32.83 34.17 25.79
N ASP A 194 -32.24 32.98 25.61
CA ASP A 194 -30.78 32.75 25.81
C ASP A 194 -30.35 31.31 25.42
N SER A 195 -31.28 30.34 25.29
CA SER A 195 -30.92 28.92 25.06
C SER A 195 -30.88 28.51 23.57
N ILE A 196 -31.69 29.15 22.72
CA ILE A 196 -31.86 28.74 21.31
C ILE A 196 -30.72 29.28 20.43
N ASP A 197 -30.19 30.46 20.75
CA ASP A 197 -29.08 31.08 20.02
C ASP A 197 -27.76 30.33 20.20
N SER A 198 -27.52 29.73 21.36
CA SER A 198 -26.31 28.94 21.63
C SER A 198 -26.23 27.64 20.79
N ALA A 199 -27.36 26.94 20.62
CA ALA A 199 -27.42 25.72 19.84
C ALA A 199 -27.36 25.98 18.32
N MET A 200 -28.00 27.05 17.84
CA MET A 200 -27.94 27.48 16.45
C MET A 200 -26.55 28.05 16.09
N ALA A 201 -25.93 28.85 16.97
CA ALA A 201 -24.56 29.33 16.81
C ALA A 201 -23.54 28.18 16.83
N GLY A 202 -23.71 27.19 17.72
CA GLY A 202 -22.86 25.99 17.77
C GLY A 202 -22.97 25.13 16.51
N ARG A 203 -24.16 25.03 15.92
CA ARG A 203 -24.40 24.25 14.69
C ARG A 203 -23.92 24.97 13.43
N LEU A 204 -24.07 26.30 13.36
CA LEU A 204 -23.45 27.15 12.32
C LEU A 204 -21.92 27.14 12.43
N GLY A 205 -21.37 27.20 13.65
CA GLY A 205 -19.94 27.06 13.90
C GLY A 205 -19.40 25.69 13.49
N ALA A 206 -20.12 24.61 13.79
CA ALA A 206 -19.76 23.26 13.35
C ALA A 206 -19.82 23.10 11.82
N MET A 207 -20.80 23.73 11.15
CA MET A 207 -20.89 23.73 9.69
C MET A 207 -19.73 24.51 9.05
N ALA A 208 -19.39 25.69 9.58
CA ALA A 208 -18.25 26.48 9.11
C ALA A 208 -16.91 25.74 9.30
N LEU A 209 -16.73 25.09 10.46
CA LEU A 209 -15.56 24.24 10.72
C LEU A 209 -15.46 23.05 9.76
N CYS A 210 -16.59 22.42 9.40
CA CYS A 210 -16.60 21.34 8.41
C CYS A 210 -16.25 21.84 7.00
N SER A 211 -16.75 23.00 6.58
CA SER A 211 -16.40 23.58 5.27
C SER A 211 -14.94 24.03 5.19
N GLU A 212 -14.40 24.62 6.26
CA GLU A 212 -12.99 25.00 6.33
C GLU A 212 -12.07 23.76 6.41
N LEU A 213 -12.51 22.70 7.10
CA LEU A 213 -11.81 21.42 7.14
C LEU A 213 -11.79 20.75 5.77
N GLU A 214 -12.92 20.73 5.06
CA GLU A 214 -13.03 20.18 3.72
C GLU A 214 -12.12 20.93 2.73
N SER A 215 -12.07 22.26 2.82
CA SER A 215 -11.13 23.08 2.06
C SER A 215 -9.66 22.73 2.36
N SER A 216 -9.33 22.45 3.61
CA SER A 216 -7.99 22.02 4.05
C SER A 216 -7.66 20.61 3.53
N ILE A 217 -8.62 19.67 3.56
CA ILE A 217 -8.44 18.32 3.00
C ILE A 217 -8.20 18.40 1.49
N SER A 218 -8.99 19.19 0.76
CA SER A 218 -8.84 19.35 -0.68
C SER A 218 -7.46 19.89 -1.05
N ARG A 219 -6.97 20.93 -0.35
CA ARG A 219 -5.61 21.46 -0.58
C ARG A 219 -4.54 20.42 -0.28
N LEU A 220 -4.58 19.77 0.88
CA LEU A 220 -3.62 18.72 1.23
C LEU A 220 -3.67 17.52 0.26
N SER A 221 -4.84 17.21 -0.29
CA SER A 221 -4.97 16.16 -1.30
C SER A 221 -4.34 16.55 -2.62
N THR A 222 -4.42 17.82 -3.04
CA THR A 222 -3.76 18.28 -4.28
C THR A 222 -2.23 18.27 -4.18
N LEU A 223 -1.67 18.30 -2.96
CA LEU A 223 -0.24 18.12 -2.70
C LEU A 223 0.22 16.68 -2.89
N ILE A 224 -0.69 15.71 -2.83
CA ILE A 224 -0.36 14.29 -3.08
C ILE A 224 0.03 14.07 -4.54
N ASP A 225 -0.57 14.84 -5.44
CA ASP A 225 -0.32 14.80 -6.88
C ASP A 225 0.87 15.69 -7.31
N HIS A 226 1.50 16.40 -6.37
CA HIS A 226 2.64 17.28 -6.66
C HIS A 226 3.95 16.48 -6.66
N ASP A 227 4.77 16.62 -7.70
CA ASP A 227 5.96 15.81 -8.04
C ASP A 227 7.16 15.90 -7.05
N GLY A 228 6.94 16.22 -5.77
CA GLY A 228 7.97 16.23 -4.73
C GLY A 228 9.01 17.35 -4.86
N LEU A 229 8.72 18.38 -5.65
CA LEU A 229 9.51 19.60 -5.71
C LEU A 229 9.17 20.52 -4.53
N THR A 230 10.18 21.25 -4.07
CA THR A 230 10.09 22.24 -2.99
C THR A 230 8.92 23.19 -3.22
N LEU A 231 8.08 23.36 -2.20
CA LEU A 231 6.96 24.29 -2.21
C LEU A 231 7.45 25.70 -1.91
N ASP A 232 6.75 26.70 -2.44
CA ASP A 232 7.00 28.09 -2.11
C ASP A 232 6.68 28.34 -0.62
N ALA A 233 7.32 29.34 -0.02
CA ALA A 233 7.22 29.60 1.42
C ALA A 233 5.78 29.86 1.88
N ASP A 234 4.99 30.58 1.08
CA ASP A 234 3.59 30.89 1.37
C ASP A 234 2.70 29.63 1.35
N ASP A 235 2.94 28.73 0.39
CA ASP A 235 2.24 27.44 0.30
C ASP A 235 2.63 26.51 1.45
N ALA A 236 3.91 26.51 1.85
CA ALA A 236 4.40 25.75 2.98
C ALA A 236 3.80 26.22 4.32
N GLU A 237 3.67 27.54 4.53
CA GLU A 237 3.00 28.10 5.70
C GLU A 237 1.52 27.72 5.76
N GLN A 238 0.82 27.81 4.62
CA GLN A 238 -0.58 27.45 4.51
C GLN A 238 -0.83 25.96 4.82
N ILE A 239 0.09 25.08 4.41
CA ILE A 239 0.03 23.64 4.71
C ILE A 239 0.27 23.37 6.19
N ILE A 240 1.22 24.07 6.80
CA ILE A 240 1.50 23.95 8.23
C ILE A 240 0.27 24.38 9.02
N ASP A 241 -0.40 25.45 8.61
CA ASP A 241 -1.64 25.90 9.25
C ASP A 241 -2.80 24.91 9.06
N ASP A 242 -2.93 24.33 7.87
CA ASP A 242 -3.91 23.26 7.62
C ASP A 242 -3.65 22.05 8.53
N LEU A 243 -2.40 21.58 8.63
CA LEU A 243 -2.00 20.46 9.50
C LEU A 243 -2.22 20.76 10.98
N ARG A 244 -1.91 21.97 11.44
CA ARG A 244 -2.21 22.41 12.82
C ARG A 244 -3.71 22.35 13.08
N ARG A 245 -4.51 22.82 12.12
CA ARG A 245 -5.96 22.80 12.22
C ARG A 245 -6.52 21.38 12.35
N PHE A 246 -5.96 20.41 11.61
CA PHE A 246 -6.31 18.99 11.80
C PHE A 246 -6.00 18.49 13.20
N VAL A 247 -4.82 18.82 13.73
CA VAL A 247 -4.42 18.38 15.08
C VAL A 247 -5.33 18.99 16.16
N VAL A 248 -5.70 20.26 16.02
CA VAL A 248 -6.64 20.94 16.94
C VAL A 248 -8.02 20.28 16.88
N ILE A 249 -8.56 20.04 15.69
CA ILE A 249 -9.88 19.42 15.51
C ILE A 249 -9.87 17.96 16.02
N ALA A 250 -8.80 17.21 15.77
CA ALA A 250 -8.65 15.84 16.27
C ALA A 250 -8.61 15.79 17.81
N LYS A 251 -7.92 16.77 18.43
CA LYS A 251 -7.85 16.91 19.88
C LYS A 251 -9.21 17.31 20.48
N GLU A 252 -9.92 18.25 19.87
CA GLU A 252 -11.26 18.66 20.30
C GLU A 252 -12.28 17.51 20.19
N ARG A 253 -12.28 16.76 19.08
CA ARG A 253 -13.12 15.55 18.95
C ARG A 253 -12.74 14.44 19.93
N SER A 254 -11.46 14.30 20.28
CA SER A 254 -11.01 13.34 21.30
C SER A 254 -11.55 13.71 22.69
N ILE A 255 -11.48 15.00 23.05
CA ILE A 255 -12.02 15.53 24.30
C ILE A 255 -13.54 15.37 24.35
N GLU A 256 -14.25 15.69 23.26
CA GLU A 256 -15.70 15.55 23.19
C GLU A 256 -16.14 14.08 23.27
N LYS A 257 -15.43 13.17 22.59
CA LYS A 257 -15.65 11.71 22.71
C LYS A 257 -15.45 11.22 24.15
N SER A 258 -14.48 11.76 24.88
CA SER A 258 -14.26 11.40 26.29
C SER A 258 -15.39 11.87 27.22
N ARG A 259 -15.95 13.08 26.99
CA ARG A 259 -17.11 13.59 27.75
C ARG A 259 -18.36 12.76 27.54
N ILE A 260 -18.66 12.34 26.31
CA ILE A 260 -19.85 11.55 25.99
C ILE A 260 -19.78 10.16 26.65
N ILE A 261 -18.60 9.54 26.71
CA ILE A 261 -18.39 8.23 27.34
C ILE A 261 -18.57 8.30 28.87
N SER A 262 -18.14 9.40 29.52
CA SER A 262 -18.32 9.59 30.97
C SER A 262 -19.80 9.71 31.40
N ASN A 263 -20.70 10.03 30.47
CA ASN A 263 -22.12 10.31 30.76
C ASN A 263 -23.03 9.10 30.48
N SER A 264 -22.49 8.05 29.86
CA SER A 264 -23.21 6.85 29.44
C SER A 264 -22.65 5.64 30.18
N THR A 265 -23.21 5.32 31.35
CA THR A 265 -22.96 4.06 32.06
C THR A 265 -23.53 2.90 31.25
N THR A 266 -22.79 2.40 30.27
CA THR A 266 -23.03 1.09 29.66
C THR A 266 -21.70 0.52 29.18
N TYR A 267 -21.38 -0.66 29.69
CA TYR A 267 -20.16 -1.45 29.45
C TYR A 267 -19.56 -1.29 28.05
N SER A 268 -18.45 -0.56 27.95
CA SER A 268 -17.56 -0.60 26.79
C SER A 268 -16.12 -0.62 27.26
N THR A 269 -15.43 -1.72 26.96
CA THR A 269 -13.99 -1.93 27.15
C THR A 269 -13.21 -1.13 26.12
N VAL A 270 -13.23 0.21 26.23
CA VAL A 270 -12.20 1.07 25.64
C VAL A 270 -11.56 1.81 26.80
N THR A 271 -10.37 1.33 27.18
CA THR A 271 -9.63 1.80 28.34
C THR A 271 -9.28 3.29 28.19
N GLU A 272 -9.51 4.07 29.25
CA GLU A 272 -9.14 5.51 29.33
C GLU A 272 -7.68 5.79 28.90
N ASP A 273 -6.82 4.77 28.95
CA ASP A 273 -5.43 4.81 28.51
C ASP A 273 -5.24 5.16 27.02
N ASP A 274 -6.15 4.71 26.14
CA ASP A 274 -6.04 4.94 24.68
C ASP A 274 -6.28 6.40 24.30
N THR A 275 -7.23 7.05 24.98
CA THR A 275 -7.54 8.47 24.73
C THR A 275 -6.43 9.39 25.24
N ARG A 276 -5.79 9.02 26.36
CA ARG A 276 -4.63 9.73 26.90
C ARG A 276 -3.37 9.49 26.07
N ALA A 277 -3.20 8.29 25.52
CA ALA A 277 -2.14 7.97 24.56
C ALA A 277 -2.27 8.82 23.29
N LEU A 278 -3.47 8.84 22.67
CA LEU A 278 -3.73 9.66 21.49
C LEU A 278 -3.49 11.16 21.73
N GLY A 279 -3.88 11.69 22.90
CA GLY A 279 -3.62 13.09 23.26
C GLY A 279 -2.13 13.42 23.45
N ARG A 280 -1.32 12.45 23.89
CA ARG A 280 0.15 12.58 23.95
C ARG A 280 0.76 12.54 22.56
N ASP A 281 0.28 11.63 21.71
CA ASP A 281 0.78 11.47 20.34
C ASP A 281 0.45 12.70 19.48
N LEU A 282 -0.75 13.26 19.60
CA LEU A 282 -1.14 14.51 18.93
C LEU A 282 -0.27 15.70 19.35
N LYS A 283 0.09 15.81 20.64
CA LYS A 283 1.04 16.83 21.12
C LYS A 283 2.45 16.63 20.57
N LEU A 284 2.87 15.39 20.43
CA LEU A 284 4.18 15.05 19.87
C LEU A 284 4.23 15.37 18.36
N ILE A 285 3.15 15.09 17.63
CA ILE A 285 2.98 15.46 16.22
C ILE A 285 2.96 16.98 16.06
N GLU A 286 2.22 17.71 16.91
CA GLU A 286 2.22 19.17 16.94
C GLU A 286 3.64 19.73 17.14
N GLY A 287 4.38 19.18 18.12
CA GLY A 287 5.76 19.57 18.38
C GLY A 287 6.72 19.28 17.22
N LEU A 288 6.53 18.15 16.53
CA LEU A 288 7.33 17.77 15.36
C LEU A 288 7.06 18.69 14.16
N ILE A 289 5.80 19.05 13.91
CA ILE A 289 5.44 19.99 12.84
C ILE A 289 6.05 21.38 13.10
N LEU A 290 6.10 21.82 14.36
CA LEU A 290 6.64 23.13 14.73
C LEU A 290 8.18 23.20 14.78
N SER A 291 8.83 22.08 15.09
CA SER A 291 10.29 22.03 15.30
C SER A 291 11.06 21.55 14.09
N ALA A 292 10.38 21.05 13.05
CA ALA A 292 11.03 20.52 11.87
C ALA A 292 11.45 21.67 10.93
N PRO A 293 12.75 21.78 10.58
CA PRO A 293 13.21 22.74 9.58
C PRO A 293 12.78 22.37 8.16
N ILE A 294 12.40 21.11 7.92
CA ILE A 294 11.95 20.57 6.63
C ILE A 294 10.87 19.51 6.89
N ILE A 295 9.75 19.57 6.18
CA ILE A 295 8.68 18.56 6.20
C ILE A 295 8.63 17.90 4.82
N ALA A 296 9.02 16.62 4.74
CA ALA A 296 8.94 15.85 3.51
C ALA A 296 7.61 15.09 3.46
N ILE A 297 6.81 15.36 2.43
CA ILE A 297 5.52 14.70 2.18
C ILE A 297 5.72 13.70 1.04
N ASN A 298 5.14 12.49 1.16
CA ASN A 298 5.19 11.42 0.15
C ASN A 298 6.58 10.82 -0.18
N GLN A 299 7.60 11.08 0.63
CA GLN A 299 8.89 10.39 0.51
C GLN A 299 8.98 9.24 1.49
N SER A 300 9.21 8.01 0.99
CA SER A 300 9.62 6.88 1.84
C SER A 300 10.95 7.24 2.49
N GLY A 301 10.96 7.32 3.82
CA GLY A 301 12.05 7.88 4.61
C GLY A 301 13.43 7.31 4.26
N ASN A 302 14.12 7.98 3.36
CA ASN A 302 15.56 7.89 3.16
C ASN A 302 16.15 9.24 3.54
N PHE A 303 15.98 9.61 4.82
CA PHE A 303 16.66 10.78 5.37
C PHE A 303 18.15 10.46 5.48
N VAL A 304 18.91 10.83 4.46
CA VAL A 304 20.35 11.04 4.60
C VAL A 304 20.50 12.34 5.40
N ILE A 305 20.74 12.20 6.71
CA ILE A 305 21.13 13.34 7.56
C ILE A 305 22.51 13.78 7.07
N HIS A 306 22.55 14.76 6.19
CA HIS A 306 23.75 15.54 5.94
C HIS A 306 23.92 16.50 7.11
N TYR A 307 24.78 16.13 8.06
CA TYR A 307 25.38 17.10 8.96
C TYR A 307 26.21 18.07 8.10
N TRP A 308 25.71 19.30 7.96
CA TRP A 308 26.58 20.44 7.68
C TRP A 308 27.11 20.92 9.04
N LEU A 309 28.42 20.71 9.23
CA LEU A 309 29.33 21.19 10.28
C LEU A 309 28.72 21.70 11.60
#